data_AF-A0A1S2LNE7-F1
#
_entry.id   AF-A0A1S2LNE7-F1
#
_cell.length_a   1.000
_cell.length_b   1.000
_cell.length_c   1.000
_cell.angle_alpha   90.00
_cell.angle_beta   90.00
_cell.angle_gamma   90.00
#
_symmetry.space_group_name_H-M   'P 1'
#
loop_
_entity.id
_entity.type
_entity.pdbx_description
1 polymer ?
#
loop_
_entity_poly.entity_id
_entity_poly.type
_entity_poly.pdbx_seq_one_letter_code
_entity_poly.pdbx_strand_id
1 'polypeptide(L)'
;MARYRRKPIVVDAVKLTKSITVDSEEGSVVGNPGDYLVTEPNGKQYPINAQEFEKMYSPVSENFDMLLIAKKVYRVIKYKVKAISAKSQ
;
A
#
# COMPACT_ATOMS: atom_id res chain seq x y z
N MET A 1 -22.23 18.94 4.45
CA MET A 1 -21.23 18.57 3.43
C MET A 1 -20.52 17.30 3.88
N ALA A 2 -20.36 16.31 3.00
CA ALA A 2 -19.66 15.07 3.33
C ALA A 2 -18.14 15.26 3.22
N ARG A 3 -17.38 14.79 4.22
CA ARG A 3 -15.92 14.81 4.25
C ARG A 3 -15.38 13.44 3.86
N TYR A 4 -14.35 13.41 3.02
CA TYR A 4 -13.70 12.19 2.53
C TYR A 4 -12.20 12.23 2.82
N ARG A 5 -11.57 11.05 2.97
CA ARG A 5 -10.12 10.88 3.09
C ARG A 5 -9.63 9.86 2.07
N ARG A 6 -8.40 10.02 1.57
CA ARG A 6 -7.75 8.99 0.74
C ARG A 6 -7.61 7.70 1.54
N LYS A 7 -7.73 6.56 0.85
CA LYS A 7 -7.39 5.26 1.46
C LYS A 7 -5.87 5.22 1.67
N PRO A 8 -5.39 4.75 2.83
CA PRO A 8 -3.96 4.50 3.00
C PRO A 8 -3.54 3.40 2.03
N ILE A 9 -2.46 3.63 1.29
CA ILE A 9 -1.88 2.68 0.34
C ILE A 9 -0.53 2.27 0.92
N VAL A 10 -0.31 0.97 1.03
CA VAL A 10 1.01 0.40 1.34
C VAL A 10 1.68 0.07 0.02
N VAL A 11 2.95 0.45 -0.10
CA VAL A 11 3.78 0.23 -1.27
C VAL A 11 5.08 -0.45 -0.84
N ASP A 12 5.66 -1.23 -1.74
CA ASP A 12 7.01 -1.74 -1.54
C ASP A 12 8.02 -0.75 -2.11
N ALA A 13 9.13 -0.53 -1.41
CA ALA A 13 10.15 0.40 -1.86
C ALA A 13 11.55 -0.16 -1.60
N VAL A 14 12.43 -0.04 -2.60
CA VAL A 14 13.83 -0.46 -2.52
C VAL A 14 14.73 0.72 -2.83
N LYS A 15 15.72 0.98 -1.97
CA LYS A 15 16.71 2.03 -2.21
C LYS A 15 17.68 1.61 -3.31
N LEU A 16 17.83 2.45 -4.31
CA LEU A 16 18.68 2.21 -5.47
C LEU A 16 20.16 2.39 -5.11
N THR A 17 20.98 1.45 -5.57
CA THR A 17 22.45 1.51 -5.42
C THR A 17 23.15 1.86 -6.73
N LYS A 18 22.43 1.80 -7.85
CA LYS A 18 22.89 2.10 -9.21
C LYS A 18 21.82 2.93 -9.90
N SER A 19 22.21 3.68 -10.92
CA SER A 19 21.24 4.34 -11.78
C SER A 19 20.44 3.30 -12.56
N ILE A 20 19.12 3.49 -12.63
CA ILE A 20 18.23 2.66 -13.42
C ILE A 20 17.35 3.55 -14.27
N THR A 21 16.92 3.03 -15.41
CA THR A 21 15.91 3.68 -16.26
C THR A 21 14.70 2.78 -16.27
N VAL A 22 13.55 3.33 -15.91
CA VAL A 22 12.26 2.64 -15.93
C VAL A 22 11.42 3.23 -17.05
N ASP A 23 11.02 2.39 -18.00
CA ASP A 23 10.11 2.78 -19.06
C ASP A 23 8.67 2.77 -18.55
N SER A 24 8.07 3.96 -18.47
CA SER A 24 6.64 4.13 -18.18
C SER A 24 5.88 4.44 -19.48
N GLU A 25 4.56 4.31 -19.45
CA GLU A 25 3.67 4.70 -20.55
C GLU A 25 3.80 6.20 -20.91
N GLU A 26 4.27 7.01 -19.96
CA GLU A 26 4.48 8.45 -20.09
C GLU A 26 5.92 8.82 -20.50
N GLY A 27 6.81 7.83 -20.61
CA GLY A 27 8.22 8.00 -20.96
C GLY A 27 9.19 7.32 -20.00
N SER A 28 10.46 7.28 -20.39
CA SER A 28 11.54 6.71 -19.59
C SER A 28 11.92 7.64 -18.44
N VAL A 29 11.87 7.16 -17.21
CA VAL A 29 12.27 7.89 -16.01
C VAL A 29 13.56 7.30 -15.46
N VAL A 30 14.54 8.17 -15.19
CA VAL A 30 15.83 7.75 -14.62
C VAL A 30 15.81 7.91 -13.11
N GLY A 31 16.08 6.84 -12.38
CA GLY A 31 16.36 6.85 -10.94
C GLY A 31 17.87 6.82 -10.69
N ASN A 32 18.35 7.60 -9.73
CA ASN A 32 19.77 7.66 -9.38
C ASN A 32 20.09 6.82 -8.13
N PRO A 33 21.37 6.49 -7.88
CA PRO A 33 21.77 5.90 -6.62
C PRO A 33 21.33 6.78 -5.43
N GLY A 34 20.69 6.17 -4.45
CA GLY A 34 20.13 6.85 -3.28
C GLY A 34 18.63 7.11 -3.37
N ASP A 35 18.05 7.15 -4.56
CA ASP A 35 16.59 7.25 -4.76
C ASP A 35 15.90 5.92 -4.39
N TYR A 36 14.57 5.92 -4.31
CA TYR A 36 13.78 4.72 -4.09
C TYR A 36 13.08 4.28 -5.36
N LEU A 37 13.12 3.00 -5.67
CA LEU A 37 12.21 2.38 -6.63
C LEU A 37 10.99 1.88 -5.87
N VAL A 38 9.84 2.51 -6.14
CA VAL A 38 8.57 2.19 -5.51
C VAL A 38 7.78 1.27 -6.42
N THR A 39 7.18 0.22 -5.83
CA THR A 39 6.27 -0.70 -6.49
C THR A 39 4.88 -0.58 -5.86
N GLU A 40 3.91 -0.20 -6.66
CA GLU A 40 2.51 -0.13 -6.25
C GLU A 40 1.85 -1.53 -6.25
N PRO A 41 0.72 -1.71 -5.52
CA PRO A 41 -0.03 -2.97 -5.52
C PRO A 41 -0.55 -3.42 -6.89
N ASN A 42 -0.59 -2.52 -7.88
CA ASN A 42 -0.97 -2.82 -9.27
C ASN A 42 0.23 -3.33 -10.12
N GLY A 43 1.43 -3.39 -9.55
CA GLY A 43 2.66 -3.80 -10.23
C GLY A 43 3.39 -2.66 -10.97
N LYS A 44 2.87 -1.43 -10.96
CA LYS A 44 3.55 -0.27 -11.53
C LYS A 44 4.76 0.09 -10.68
N GLN A 45 5.88 0.37 -11.35
CA GLN A 45 7.13 0.74 -10.72
C GLN A 45 7.57 2.12 -11.18
N TYR A 46 8.09 2.94 -10.26
CA TYR A 46 8.66 4.23 -10.59
C TYR A 46 9.76 4.62 -9.60
N PRO A 47 10.83 5.26 -10.06
CA PRO A 47 11.80 5.87 -9.17
C PRO A 47 11.24 7.18 -8.58
N ILE A 48 11.56 7.43 -7.32
CA ILE A 48 11.22 8.66 -6.60
C ILE A 48 12.43 9.09 -5.78
N ASN A 49 12.64 10.40 -5.68
CA ASN A 49 13.75 10.93 -4.92
C ASN A 49 13.64 10.56 -3.42
N ALA A 50 14.77 10.29 -2.78
CA ALA A 50 14.82 9.94 -1.35
C ALA A 50 14.11 10.96 -0.45
N GLN A 51 14.35 12.25 -0.68
CA GLN A 51 13.79 13.31 0.16
C GLN A 51 12.27 13.39 0.01
N GLU A 52 11.75 13.20 -1.20
CA GLU A 52 10.31 13.17 -1.45
C GLU A 52 9.67 11.91 -0.86
N PHE A 53 10.33 10.76 -1.01
CA PHE A 53 9.86 9.49 -0.46
C PHE A 53 9.71 9.56 1.07
N GLU A 54 10.75 10.01 1.77
CA GLU A 54 10.75 10.07 3.24
C GLU A 54 9.73 11.09 3.79
N LYS A 55 9.34 12.07 2.98
CA LYS A 55 8.28 13.03 3.34
C LYS A 55 6.87 12.46 3.12
N MET A 56 6.71 11.59 2.12
CA MET A 56 5.40 11.06 1.70
C MET A 56 5.05 9.73 2.36
N TYR A 57 6.06 8.93 2.69
CA TYR A 57 5.91 7.57 3.20
C TYR A 57 6.46 7.45 4.60
N SER A 58 5.90 6.52 5.36
CA SER A 58 6.40 6.14 6.68
C SER A 58 6.41 4.63 6.76
N PRO A 59 7.38 4.05 7.49
CA PRO A 59 7.46 2.60 7.64
C PRO A 59 6.15 2.09 8.25
N VAL A 60 5.61 1.02 7.66
CA VAL A 60 4.48 0.32 8.24
C VAL A 60 4.97 -0.34 9.52
N SER A 61 4.48 0.13 10.67
CA SER A 61 4.68 -0.61 11.91
C SER A 61 3.89 -1.92 11.81
N GLU A 62 4.50 -3.05 12.18
CA GLU A 62 3.93 -4.41 12.08
C GLU A 62 2.52 -4.54 12.68
N ASN A 63 2.17 -3.65 13.61
CA ASN A 63 0.86 -3.59 14.26
C ASN A 63 -0.30 -3.27 13.29
N PHE A 64 -0.06 -2.62 12.15
CA PHE A 64 -1.12 -2.18 11.26
C PHE A 64 -1.75 -3.35 10.47
N ASP A 65 -0.93 -4.34 10.09
CA ASP A 65 -1.37 -5.51 9.33
C ASP A 65 -2.22 -6.46 10.18
N MET A 66 -1.85 -6.65 11.45
CA MET A 66 -2.63 -7.46 12.39
C MET A 66 -4.04 -6.91 12.62
N LEU A 67 -4.21 -5.60 12.73
CA LEU A 67 -5.52 -4.97 12.88
C LEU A 67 -6.39 -5.15 11.63
N LEU A 68 -5.80 -5.11 10.44
CA LEU A 68 -6.49 -5.32 9.17
C LEU A 68 -6.94 -6.77 9.00
N ILE A 69 -6.06 -7.72 9.35
CA ILE A 69 -6.36 -9.15 9.36
C ILE A 69 -7.48 -9.43 10.39
N ALA A 70 -7.34 -8.96 11.63
CA ALA A 70 -8.35 -9.14 12.67
C ALA A 70 -9.72 -8.57 12.26
N LYS A 71 -9.77 -7.40 11.62
CA LYS A 71 -11.02 -6.82 11.09
C LYS A 71 -11.64 -7.65 9.97
N LYS A 72 -10.83 -8.22 9.07
CA LYS A 72 -11.32 -9.14 8.03
C LYS A 72 -11.91 -10.40 8.66
N VAL A 73 -11.19 -11.02 9.60
CA VAL A 73 -11.66 -12.21 10.32
C VAL A 73 -12.96 -11.91 11.09
N TYR A 74 -13.01 -10.81 11.84
CA TYR A 74 -14.20 -10.38 12.58
C TYR A 74 -15.41 -10.17 11.66
N ARG A 75 -15.23 -9.55 10.48
CA ARG A 75 -16.33 -9.42 9.51
C ARG A 75 -16.87 -10.78 9.10
N VAL A 76 -16.00 -11.72 8.72
CA VAL A 76 -16.43 -13.06 8.28
C VAL A 76 -17.19 -13.78 9.39
N ILE A 77 -16.68 -13.75 10.63
CA ILE A 77 -17.35 -14.34 11.79
C ILE A 77 -18.72 -13.70 12.00
N LYS A 78 -18.79 -12.36 12.00
CA LYS A 78 -20.04 -11.62 12.19
C LYS A 78 -21.08 -11.97 11.12
N TYR A 79 -20.68 -12.10 9.85
CA TYR A 79 -21.59 -12.51 8.78
C TYR A 79 -22.09 -13.95 8.98
N LYS A 80 -21.22 -14.89 9.37
CA LYS A 80 -21.62 -16.28 9.65
C LYS A 80 -22.59 -16.38 10.83
N VAL A 81 -22.31 -15.69 11.94
CA VAL A 81 -23.18 -15.67 13.13
C VAL A 81 -24.55 -15.10 12.78
N LYS A 82 -24.61 -14.00 12.01
CA LYS A 82 -25.88 -13.41 11.55
C LYS A 82 -26.68 -14.38 10.66
N ALA A 83 -26.02 -15.11 9.76
CA ALA A 83 -26.67 -16.08 8.89
C ALA A 83 -27.22 -17.29 9.67
N ILE A 84 -26.52 -17.75 10.72
CA ILE A 84 -26.97 -18.84 11.58
C ILE A 84 -28.18 -18.40 12.42
N SER A 85 -28.13 -17.21 13.01
CA SER A 85 -29.26 -16.65 13.78
C SER A 85 -30.52 -16.43 12.94
N ALA A 86 -30.37 -16.13 11.64
CA ALA A 86 -31.50 -15.95 10.72
C ALA A 86 -32.09 -17.27 10.19
N LYS A 87 -31.38 -18.40 10.34
CA LYS A 87 -31.85 -19.75 9.94
C LYS A 87 -32.53 -20.53 11.08
N SER A 88 -32.49 -19.99 12.29
CA SER A 88 -33.01 -20.63 13.51
C SER A 88 -34.33 -20.00 13.99
N GLN A 89 -34.93 -19.09 13.21
CA GLN A 89 -36.27 -18.54 13.37
C GLN A 89 -37.20 -19.05 12.26
#